data_AF-K2AWF1-F1
#
_entry.id   AF-K2AWF1-F1
#
_cell.length_a   1.000
_cell.length_b   1.000
_cell.length_c   1.000
_cell.angle_alpha   90.00
_cell.angle_beta   90.00
_cell.angle_gamma   90.00
#
_symmetry.space_group_name_H-M   'P 1'
#
loop_
_entity.id
_entity.type
_entity.pdbx_description
1 polymer ?
#
loop_
_entity_poly.entity_id
_entity_poly.type
_entity_poly.pdbx_seq_one_letter_code
_entity_poly.pdbx_strand_id
1 'polypeptide(L)'
;MVGLQESMEVVAAATNHPDYRPAMRQLCDLSRVTGVERDYLALLRMQAKIVESLYTPESELVVLFYAPQRAGREMAQMARKSWEGLNSVLVLILDREAQALAVLGLPEMSLQALADLHA
;
A
#
# COMPACT_ATOMS: atom_id res chain seq x y z
N MET A 1 8.84 6.12 -12.32
CA MET A 1 7.57 6.83 -12.07
C MET A 1 6.53 5.75 -12.06
N VAL A 2 5.88 5.50 -10.92
CA VAL A 2 4.82 4.48 -10.86
C VAL A 2 3.55 5.13 -11.37
N GLY A 3 2.93 4.53 -12.38
CA GLY A 3 1.75 5.06 -13.03
C GLY A 3 0.45 4.67 -12.32
N LEU A 4 -0.61 5.43 -12.59
CA LEU A 4 -1.99 5.16 -12.15
C LEU A 4 -2.48 3.75 -12.54
N GLN A 5 -2.19 3.37 -13.78
CA GLN A 5 -2.60 2.08 -14.35
C GLN A 5 -1.83 0.91 -13.72
N GLU A 6 -0.51 1.08 -13.55
CA GLU A 6 0.37 0.10 -12.90
C GLU A 6 -0.06 -0.18 -11.46
N SER A 7 -0.48 0.86 -10.72
CA SER A 7 -0.98 0.71 -9.35
C SER A 7 -2.27 -0.11 -9.26
N MET A 8 -3.19 0.07 -10.21
CA MET A 8 -4.44 -0.70 -10.28
C MET A 8 -4.19 -2.17 -10.65
N GLU A 9 -3.25 -2.43 -11.56
CA GLU A 9 -2.88 -3.77 -11.98
C GLU A 9 -2.25 -4.57 -10.82
N VAL A 10 -1.38 -3.93 -10.03
CA VAL A 10 -0.79 -4.54 -8.84
C VAL A 10 -1.85 -4.91 -7.81
N VAL A 11 -2.80 -4.01 -7.53
CA VAL A 11 -3.88 -4.29 -6.57
C VAL A 11 -4.77 -5.43 -7.07
N ALA A 12 -5.15 -5.41 -8.34
CA ALA A 12 -5.97 -6.47 -8.94
C ALA A 12 -5.24 -7.83 -8.92
N ALA A 13 -3.93 -7.85 -9.21
CA ALA A 13 -3.13 -9.07 -9.12
C ALA A 13 -3.07 -9.61 -7.69
N ALA A 14 -2.89 -8.72 -6.70
CA ALA A 14 -2.83 -9.09 -5.28
C ALA A 14 -4.17 -9.68 -4.79
N THR A 15 -5.31 -9.06 -5.13
CA THR A 15 -6.63 -9.55 -4.70
C THR A 15 -7.06 -10.85 -5.38
N ASN A 16 -6.51 -11.15 -6.56
CA ASN A 16 -6.78 -12.39 -7.29
C ASN A 16 -5.82 -13.53 -6.94
N HIS A 17 -4.82 -13.30 -6.09
CA HIS A 17 -3.86 -14.33 -5.69
C HIS A 17 -4.56 -15.42 -4.86
N PRO A 18 -4.28 -16.73 -5.08
CA PRO A 18 -4.94 -17.82 -4.35
C PRO A 18 -4.76 -17.77 -2.82
N ASP A 19 -3.68 -17.15 -2.36
CA ASP A 19 -3.41 -16.96 -0.92
C ASP A 19 -4.01 -15.69 -0.33
N TYR A 20 -4.68 -14.86 -1.14
CA TYR A 20 -5.35 -13.67 -0.64
C TYR A 20 -6.42 -14.07 0.38
N ARG A 21 -6.43 -13.37 1.52
CA ARG A 21 -7.45 -13.50 2.55
C ARG A 21 -7.95 -12.09 2.91
N PRO A 22 -9.25 -11.92 3.19
CA PRO A 22 -9.74 -10.70 3.82
C PRO A 22 -8.96 -10.38 5.10
N ALA A 23 -8.77 -9.10 5.40
CA ALA A 23 -7.95 -8.60 6.52
C ALA A 23 -6.43 -8.84 6.43
N MET A 24 -5.93 -9.40 5.32
CA MET A 24 -4.48 -9.52 5.12
C MET A 24 -3.86 -8.12 5.07
N ARG A 25 -2.80 -7.91 5.87
CA ARG A 25 -2.07 -6.64 5.90
C ARG A 25 -1.44 -6.40 4.53
N GLN A 26 -1.64 -5.21 3.99
CA GLN A 26 -1.10 -4.82 2.69
C GLN A 26 0.19 -4.03 2.91
N LEU A 27 1.28 -4.46 2.27
CA LEU A 27 2.53 -3.68 2.21
C LEU A 27 2.66 -3.07 0.81
N CYS A 28 2.81 -1.74 0.77
CA CYS A 28 3.15 -1.00 -0.44
C CYS A 28 4.57 -0.45 -0.30
N ASP A 29 5.52 -1.05 -1.03
CA ASP A 29 6.89 -0.54 -1.10
C ASP A 29 6.98 0.64 -2.08
N LEU A 30 7.20 1.84 -1.53
CA LEU A 30 7.40 3.08 -2.28
C LEU A 30 8.87 3.54 -2.25
N SER A 31 9.79 2.69 -1.81
CA SER A 31 11.23 3.00 -1.69
C SER A 31 11.89 3.38 -3.01
N ARG A 32 11.30 2.98 -4.13
CA ARG A 32 11.78 3.29 -5.49
C ARG A 32 11.03 4.44 -6.17
N VAL A 33 10.05 5.04 -5.49
CA VAL A 33 9.29 6.18 -6.03
C VAL A 33 10.11 7.46 -5.92
N THR A 34 10.45 8.03 -7.08
CA THR A 34 11.27 9.25 -7.21
C THR A 34 10.48 10.50 -7.61
N GLY A 35 9.18 10.36 -7.91
CA GLY A 35 8.29 11.46 -8.27
C GLY A 35 6.83 11.02 -8.29
N VAL A 36 5.93 11.96 -8.05
CA VAL A 36 4.47 11.76 -8.07
C VAL A 36 3.86 12.56 -9.22
N GLU A 37 2.96 11.93 -9.95
CA GLU A 37 2.19 12.59 -11.00
C GLU A 37 1.26 13.66 -10.39
N ARG A 38 1.13 14.82 -11.05
CA ARG A 38 0.37 15.96 -10.50
C ARG A 38 -1.13 15.89 -10.77
N ASP A 39 -1.64 14.80 -11.34
CA ASP A 39 -3.08 14.60 -11.49
C ASP A 39 -3.68 14.02 -10.20
N TYR A 40 -3.80 14.89 -9.21
CA TYR A 40 -4.33 14.58 -7.89
C TYR A 40 -5.75 14.00 -7.93
N LEU A 41 -6.58 14.43 -8.90
CA LEU A 41 -7.96 13.96 -9.03
C LEU A 41 -8.01 12.53 -9.55
N ALA A 42 -7.18 12.21 -10.55
CA ALA A 42 -7.06 10.84 -11.05
C ALA A 42 -6.53 9.89 -9.94
N LEU A 43 -5.56 10.35 -9.16
CA LEU A 43 -5.04 9.60 -8.01
C LEU A 43 -6.11 9.36 -6.95
N LEU A 44 -6.89 10.37 -6.55
CA LEU A 44 -8.00 10.23 -5.60
C LEU A 44 -9.05 9.21 -6.07
N ARG A 45 -9.43 9.26 -7.36
CA ARG A 45 -10.38 8.30 -7.94
C ARG A 45 -9.87 6.87 -7.92
N MET A 46 -8.57 6.67 -8.16
CA MET A 46 -7.94 5.36 -8.03
C MET A 46 -7.97 4.87 -6.58
N GLN A 47 -7.59 5.72 -5.63
CA GLN A 47 -7.54 5.34 -4.23
C GLN A 47 -8.91 4.91 -3.70
N ALA A 48 -10.00 5.53 -4.17
CA ALA A 48 -11.36 5.09 -3.87
C ALA A 48 -11.62 3.65 -4.36
N LYS A 49 -11.26 3.33 -5.62
CA LYS A 49 -11.43 1.99 -6.20
C LYS A 49 -10.56 0.93 -5.51
N ILE A 50 -9.33 1.27 -5.16
CA ILE A 50 -8.43 0.36 -4.43
C ILE A 50 -9.05 -0.02 -3.10
N VAL A 51 -9.56 0.95 -2.34
CA VAL A 51 -10.28 0.65 -1.10
C VAL A 51 -11.51 -0.20 -1.35
N GLU A 52 -12.33 0.09 -2.35
CA GLU A 52 -13.50 -0.74 -2.68
C GLU A 52 -13.12 -2.20 -2.96
N SER A 53 -11.96 -2.45 -3.56
CA SER A 53 -11.46 -3.82 -3.82
C SER A 53 -10.90 -4.55 -2.60
N LEU A 54 -10.34 -3.80 -1.64
CA LEU A 54 -9.66 -4.37 -0.46
C LEU A 54 -10.58 -4.41 0.77
N TYR A 55 -11.54 -3.50 0.84
CA TYR A 55 -12.41 -3.32 1.99
C TYR A 55 -13.52 -4.37 2.00
N THR A 56 -13.64 -5.07 3.12
CA THR A 56 -14.82 -5.88 3.45
C THR A 56 -15.40 -5.33 4.75
N PRO A 57 -16.73 -5.08 4.85
CA PRO A 57 -17.37 -4.48 6.03
C PRO A 57 -17.10 -5.22 7.34
N GLU A 58 -16.78 -6.51 7.28
CA GLU A 58 -16.53 -7.34 8.45
C GLU A 58 -15.08 -7.29 8.97
N SER A 59 -14.17 -6.55 8.32
CA SER A 59 -12.75 -6.57 8.67
C SER A 59 -12.07 -5.20 8.64
N GLU A 60 -11.12 -5.03 9.56
CA GLU A 60 -10.17 -3.91 9.53
C GLU A 60 -9.09 -4.18 8.47
N LEU A 61 -8.93 -3.23 7.54
CA LEU A 61 -7.88 -3.23 6.53
C LEU A 61 -6.69 -2.44 7.04
N VAL A 62 -5.54 -3.09 7.19
CA VAL A 62 -4.28 -2.43 7.52
C VAL A 62 -3.44 -2.29 6.26
N VAL A 63 -3.12 -1.04 5.89
CA VAL A 63 -2.23 -0.71 4.77
C VAL A 63 -0.97 -0.03 5.28
N LEU A 64 0.17 -0.63 4.98
CA LEU A 64 1.49 -0.13 5.34
C LEU A 64 2.22 0.37 4.10
N PHE A 65 2.53 1.66 4.06
CA PHE A 65 3.42 2.25 3.07
C PHE A 65 4.85 2.33 3.62
N TYR A 66 5.80 1.64 2.98
CA TYR A 66 7.22 1.87 3.21
C TYR A 66 7.72 2.95 2.26
N ALA A 67 7.98 4.15 2.79
CA ALA A 67 8.29 5.35 2.03
C ALA A 67 9.52 6.09 2.60
N PRO A 68 10.74 5.56 2.39
CA PRO A 68 11.98 6.19 2.85
C PRO A 68 12.30 7.50 2.10
N GLN A 69 11.75 7.69 0.90
CA GLN A 69 11.98 8.88 0.07
C GLN A 69 10.83 9.88 0.16
N ARG A 70 11.12 11.16 -0.10
CA ARG A 70 10.13 12.25 -0.06
C ARG A 70 8.95 12.02 -1.01
N ALA A 71 9.21 11.66 -2.26
CA ALA A 71 8.17 11.45 -3.26
C ALA A 71 7.21 10.31 -2.88
N GLY A 72 7.75 9.17 -2.42
CA GLY A 72 6.94 8.08 -1.88
C GLY A 72 6.09 8.51 -0.68
N ARG A 73 6.63 9.34 0.23
CA ARG A 73 5.85 9.88 1.35
C ARG A 73 4.72 10.78 0.89
N GLU A 74 4.97 11.66 -0.07
CA GLU A 74 3.93 12.53 -0.64
C GLU A 74 2.78 11.70 -1.23
N MET A 75 3.09 10.63 -1.97
CA MET A 75 2.11 9.69 -2.52
C MET A 75 1.32 8.96 -1.42
N ALA A 76 2.00 8.41 -0.40
CA ALA A 76 1.36 7.72 0.71
C ALA A 76 0.43 8.66 1.51
N GLN A 77 0.82 9.92 1.69
CA GLN A 77 -0.02 10.92 2.35
C GLN A 77 -1.28 11.25 1.54
N MET A 78 -1.18 11.29 0.22
CA MET A 78 -2.36 11.46 -0.64
C MET A 78 -3.32 10.28 -0.50
N ALA A 79 -2.81 9.05 -0.52
CA ALA A 79 -3.61 7.84 -0.32
C ALA A 79 -4.31 7.85 1.05
N ARG A 80 -3.57 8.18 2.11
CA ARG A 80 -4.15 8.29 3.46
C ARG A 80 -5.29 9.30 3.51
N LYS A 81 -5.09 10.50 2.95
CA LYS A 81 -6.11 11.55 2.91
C LYS A 81 -7.35 11.12 2.15
N SER A 82 -7.20 10.39 1.05
CA SER A 82 -8.37 9.89 0.30
C SER A 82 -9.18 8.83 1.05
N TRP A 83 -8.64 8.26 2.12
CA TRP A 83 -9.30 7.24 2.95
C TRP A 83 -9.73 7.78 4.32
N GLU A 84 -9.52 9.07 4.59
CA GLU A 84 -10.04 9.72 5.80
C GLU A 84 -11.57 9.57 5.87
N GLY A 85 -12.06 9.07 7.01
CA GLY A 85 -13.49 8.80 7.23
C GLY A 85 -13.89 7.33 7.07
N LEU A 86 -12.99 6.47 6.60
CA LEU A 86 -13.19 5.01 6.62
C LEU A 86 -12.71 4.46 7.96
N ASN A 87 -13.65 4.21 8.89
CA ASN A 87 -13.34 3.77 10.26
C ASN A 87 -12.66 2.39 10.34
N SER A 88 -12.61 1.66 9.22
CA SER A 88 -12.08 0.31 9.08
C SER A 88 -10.73 0.25 8.34
N VAL A 89 -10.14 1.38 7.96
CA VAL A 89 -8.85 1.41 7.25
C VAL A 89 -7.79 2.08 8.11
N LEU A 90 -6.81 1.28 8.57
CA LEU A 90 -5.64 1.77 9.29
C LEU A 90 -4.47 1.95 8.30
N VAL A 91 -3.99 3.18 8.16
CA VAL A 91 -2.84 3.50 7.30
C VAL A 91 -1.61 3.80 8.12
N LEU A 92 -0.54 3.04 7.90
CA LEU A 92 0.78 3.26 8.48
C LEU A 92 1.74 3.73 7.39
N ILE A 93 2.51 4.79 7.67
CA ILE A 93 3.53 5.30 6.74
C ILE A 93 4.85 5.29 7.51
N LEU A 94 5.78 4.44 7.09
CA LEU A 94 7.06 4.23 7.77
C LEU A 94 8.21 4.51 6.80
N ASP A 95 9.30 5.06 7.31
CA ASP A 95 10.51 5.39 6.54
C ASP A 95 11.69 4.46 6.85
N ARG A 96 11.54 3.57 7.83
CA ARG A 96 12.54 2.56 8.19
C ARG A 96 12.02 1.15 7.93
N GLU A 97 12.77 0.40 7.14
CA GLU A 97 12.46 -0.97 6.75
C GLU A 97 12.23 -1.88 7.97
N ALA A 98 13.12 -1.82 8.96
CA ALA A 98 13.01 -2.61 10.18
C ALA A 98 11.68 -2.37 10.94
N GLN A 99 11.16 -1.14 10.90
CA GLN A 99 9.86 -0.84 11.52
C GLN A 99 8.69 -1.41 10.70
N ALA A 100 8.79 -1.35 9.37
CA ALA A 100 7.81 -1.95 8.47
C ALA A 100 7.70 -3.46 8.70
N LEU A 101 8.83 -4.14 8.76
CA LEU A 101 8.91 -5.57 9.03
C LEU A 101 8.42 -5.95 10.42
N ALA A 102 8.73 -5.15 11.45
CA ALA A 102 8.22 -5.36 12.80
C ALA A 102 6.68 -5.28 12.85
N VAL A 103 6.08 -4.33 12.14
CA VAL A 103 4.61 -4.21 12.00
C VAL A 103 4.01 -5.41 11.26
N LEU A 104 4.73 -5.96 10.28
CA LEU A 104 4.31 -7.15 9.55
C LEU A 104 4.48 -8.45 10.37
N GLY A 105 5.19 -8.41 11.51
CA GLY A 105 5.53 -9.59 12.30
C GLY A 105 6.70 -10.40 11.74
N LEU A 106 7.53 -9.79 10.89
CA LEU A 106 8.64 -10.42 10.16
C LEU A 106 9.99 -9.73 10.45
N PRO A 107 10.36 -9.48 11.72
CA PRO A 107 11.49 -8.62 12.07
C PRO A 107 12.86 -9.14 11.59
N GLU A 108 12.98 -10.45 11.35
CA GLU A 108 14.22 -11.12 10.91
C GLU A 108 14.38 -11.18 9.37
N MET A 109 13.45 -10.59 8.62
CA MET A 109 13.46 -10.62 7.15
C MET A 109 13.99 -9.32 6.55
N SER A 110 14.01 -9.24 5.22
CA SER A 110 14.12 -7.99 4.45
C SER A 110 12.95 -7.90 3.47
N LEU A 111 12.63 -6.69 3.01
CA LEU A 111 11.60 -6.51 1.98
C LEU A 111 11.99 -7.18 0.67
N GLN A 112 13.28 -7.19 0.34
CA GLN A 112 13.78 -7.90 -0.82
C GLN A 112 13.56 -9.41 -0.69
N ALA A 113 13.89 -10.01 0.46
CA ALA A 113 13.67 -11.44 0.69
C ALA A 113 12.18 -11.82 0.60
N LEU A 114 11.28 -10.92 1.03
CA LEU A 114 9.83 -11.11 0.88
C LEU A 114 9.36 -11.07 -0.58
N ALA A 115 9.94 -10.18 -1.39
CA ALA A 115 9.65 -10.13 -2.81
C ALA A 115 10.15 -11.39 -3.53
N ASP A 116 11.34 -11.89 -3.18
CA ASP A 116 11.95 -13.08 -3.78
C ASP A 116 11.19 -14.37 -3.45
N LEU A 117 10.44 -14.42 -2.34
CA LEU A 117 9.61 -15.57 -1.95
C LEU A 117 8.35 -15.75 -2.80
N HIS A 118 7.91 -14.69 -3.49
CA HIS A 118 6.66 -14.65 -4.26
C HIS A 118 6.88 -14.33 -5.75
N ALA A 119 8.13 -14.38 -6.22
CA ALA A 119 8.52 -14.24 -7.62
C ALA A 119 8.50 -15.59 -8.36
#